data_AF-A0A8S3ZJE3-F1
#
_entry.id   AF-A0A8S3ZJE3-F1
#
_cell.length_a   1.000
_cell.length_b   1.000
_cell.length_c   1.000
_cell.angle_alpha   90.00
_cell.angle_beta   90.00
_cell.angle_gamma   90.00
#
_symmetry.space_group_name_H-M   'P 1'
#
loop_
_entity.id
_entity.type
_entity.pdbx_description
1 polymer ?
#
loop_
_entity_poly.entity_id
_entity_poly.type
_entity_poly.pdbx_seq_one_letter_code
_entity_poly.pdbx_strand_id
1 'polypeptide(L)'
;MTINALLKFLLLCVVFTATYSVVEGDVEDVPLEYKGDQDTFSLSAVFKRAAKTPKPVYCLPWRAPCTLDDALIRKYPFLNCCNSGACKCNLFGNNCRCEATLRSIMS
;
A
#
# COMPACT_ATOMS: atom_id res chain seq x y z
N MET A 1 9.74 -39.76 23.46
CA MET A 1 8.77 -38.96 22.65
C MET A 1 9.28 -37.57 22.26
N THR A 2 10.54 -37.21 22.54
CA THR A 2 11.09 -35.86 22.27
C THR A 2 11.86 -35.76 20.94
N ILE A 3 12.47 -36.85 20.47
CA ILE A 3 13.25 -36.89 19.21
C ILE A 3 12.38 -36.56 17.99
N ASN A 4 11.14 -37.07 17.94
CA ASN A 4 10.21 -36.77 16.85
C ASN A 4 9.72 -35.32 16.86
N ALA A 5 9.70 -34.66 18.02
CA ALA A 5 9.34 -33.24 18.11
C ALA A 5 10.50 -32.35 17.65
N LEU A 6 11.74 -32.69 18.05
CA LEU A 6 12.95 -31.99 17.62
C LEU A 6 13.19 -32.12 16.11
N LEU A 7 12.99 -33.31 15.54
CA LEU A 7 13.13 -33.53 14.10
C LEU A 7 12.12 -32.70 13.28
N LYS A 8 10.87 -32.63 13.75
CA LYS A 8 9.83 -31.82 13.11
C LYS A 8 10.13 -30.32 13.19
N PHE A 9 10.68 -29.86 14.32
CA PHE A 9 11.06 -28.46 14.49
C PHE A 9 12.22 -28.07 13.56
N LEU A 10 13.22 -28.96 13.43
CA LEU A 10 14.35 -28.79 12.51
C LEU A 10 13.90 -28.72 11.05
N LEU A 11 12.98 -29.60 10.64
CA LEU A 11 12.40 -29.56 9.29
C LEU A 11 11.64 -28.25 9.02
N LEU A 12 10.95 -27.72 10.03
CA LEU A 12 10.22 -26.46 9.92
C LEU A 12 11.17 -25.26 9.75
N CYS A 13 12.30 -25.24 10.48
CA CYS A 13 13.33 -24.22 10.35
C CYS A 13 13.95 -24.18 8.95
N VAL A 14 14.27 -25.35 8.36
CA VAL A 14 14.88 -25.43 7.02
C VAL A 14 13.94 -24.93 5.92
N VAL A 15 12.64 -25.23 6.01
CA VAL A 15 11.63 -24.70 5.08
C VAL A 15 11.48 -23.18 5.23
N PHE A 16 11.57 -22.67 6.47
CA PHE A 16 11.47 -21.24 6.73
C PHE A 16 12.67 -20.45 6.19
N THR A 17 13.89 -21.01 6.27
CA THR A 17 15.07 -20.35 5.69
C THR A 17 15.05 -20.39 4.16
N ALA A 18 14.59 -21.49 3.55
CA ALA A 18 14.49 -21.61 2.09
C ALA A 18 13.48 -20.64 1.46
N THR A 19 12.46 -20.21 2.21
CA THR A 19 11.45 -19.24 1.73
C THR A 19 11.89 -17.79 1.91
N TYR A 20 12.80 -17.51 2.85
CA TYR A 20 13.35 -16.16 3.06
C TYR A 20 14.40 -15.77 2.01
N SER A 21 15.13 -16.75 1.46
CA SER A 21 16.15 -16.52 0.42
C SER A 21 15.58 -16.21 -0.97
N VAL A 22 14.25 -16.17 -1.14
CA VAL A 22 13.57 -15.89 -2.42
C VAL A 22 13.06 -14.44 -2.51
N VAL A 23 13.36 -13.60 -1.51
CA VAL A 23 13.08 -12.15 -1.53
C VAL A 23 14.39 -11.35 -1.60
N GLU A 24 15.31 -11.80 -2.45
CA GLU A 24 16.48 -11.02 -2.89
C GLU A 24 16.77 -11.44 -4.34
N GLY A 25 15.79 -11.18 -5.20
CA GLY A 25 15.87 -11.41 -6.65
C GLY A 25 15.56 -10.11 -7.39
N ASP A 26 16.60 -9.60 -8.05
CA ASP A 26 16.59 -8.75 -9.25
C ASP A 26 16.06 -7.31 -9.13
N VAL A 27 16.94 -6.40 -8.70
CA VAL A 27 16.95 -5.03 -9.24
C VAL A 27 17.68 -5.12 -10.59
N GLU A 28 16.93 -5.27 -11.67
CA GLU A 28 17.47 -5.03 -13.02
C GLU A 28 17.96 -3.58 -13.09
N ASP A 29 19.28 -3.42 -13.20
CA ASP A 29 19.92 -2.19 -13.63
C ASP A 29 19.40 -1.83 -15.03
N VAL A 30 18.41 -0.95 -15.11
CA VAL A 30 17.96 -0.34 -16.35
C VAL A 30 19.10 0.56 -16.86
N PRO A 31 19.73 0.29 -18.01
CA PRO A 31 20.70 1.21 -18.58
C PRO A 31 19.92 2.44 -19.07
N LEU A 32 20.07 3.56 -18.34
CA LEU A 32 19.65 4.88 -18.81
C LEU A 32 20.58 5.30 -19.95
N GLU A 33 20.25 4.86 -21.17
CA GLU A 33 20.83 5.39 -22.40
C GLU A 33 20.36 6.84 -22.58
N TYR A 34 21.14 7.77 -22.03
CA TYR A 34 20.92 9.21 -22.15
C TYR A 34 21.36 9.66 -23.54
N LYS A 35 20.48 9.52 -24.54
CA LYS A 35 20.67 10.11 -25.86
C LYS A 35 20.38 11.60 -25.74
N GLY A 36 21.45 12.38 -25.60
CA GLY A 36 21.39 13.83 -25.56
C GLY A 36 20.99 14.38 -26.93
N ASP A 37 19.81 14.98 -27.00
CA ASP A 37 19.49 15.96 -28.02
C ASP A 37 19.17 17.30 -27.34
N GLN A 38 19.85 18.29 -27.87
CA GLN A 38 20.16 19.58 -27.30
C GLN A 38 19.08 20.58 -27.73
N ASP A 39 17.94 20.60 -27.04
CA ASP A 39 16.97 21.67 -27.20
C ASP A 39 16.74 22.39 -25.87
N THR A 40 17.07 23.68 -25.88
CA THR A 40 16.90 24.66 -24.80
C THR A 40 15.42 24.94 -24.56
N PHE A 41 14.64 23.91 -24.26
CA PHE A 41 13.25 24.02 -23.86
C PHE A 41 13.21 24.18 -22.33
N SER A 42 13.08 25.43 -21.87
CA SER A 42 12.92 25.87 -20.47
C SER A 42 12.63 24.75 -19.46
N LEU A 43 13.69 24.10 -18.95
CA LEU A 43 13.61 23.10 -17.89
C LEU A 43 12.87 23.65 -16.66
N SER A 44 12.98 24.95 -16.42
CA SER A 44 12.28 25.67 -15.35
C SER A 44 10.74 25.69 -15.50
N ALA A 45 10.22 25.62 -16.73
CA ALA A 45 8.77 25.54 -16.98
C ALA A 45 8.23 24.12 -16.77
N VAL A 46 9.04 23.09 -17.03
CA VAL A 46 8.72 21.69 -16.72
C VAL A 46 8.77 21.45 -15.21
N PHE A 47 9.79 21.97 -14.51
CA PHE A 47 9.88 21.91 -13.04
C PHE A 47 8.69 22.58 -12.34
N LYS A 48 8.23 23.74 -12.84
CA LYS A 48 7.04 24.42 -12.29
C LYS A 48 5.73 23.67 -12.53
N ARG A 49 5.62 22.89 -13.62
CA ARG A 49 4.46 22.01 -13.86
C ARG A 49 4.54 20.71 -13.06
N ALA A 50 5.73 20.14 -12.87
CA ALA A 50 5.95 18.93 -12.07
C ALA A 50 5.67 19.16 -10.56
N ALA A 51 5.90 20.38 -10.06
CA ALA A 51 5.57 20.77 -8.69
C ALA A 51 4.05 20.81 -8.41
N LYS A 52 3.22 20.78 -9.46
CA LYS A 52 1.75 20.75 -9.37
C LYS A 52 1.19 19.40 -9.82
N THR A 53 1.98 18.33 -9.69
CA THR A 53 1.41 16.99 -9.71
C THR A 53 0.44 16.90 -8.52
N PRO A 54 -0.86 16.64 -8.75
CA PRO A 54 -1.78 16.42 -7.64
C PRO A 54 -1.19 15.29 -6.80
N LYS A 55 -0.94 15.56 -5.50
CA LYS A 55 -0.47 14.53 -4.60
C LYS A 55 -1.41 13.33 -4.77
N PRO A 56 -0.90 12.13 -5.09
CA PRO A 56 -1.74 10.96 -5.23
C PRO A 56 -2.59 10.84 -3.96
N VAL A 57 -3.91 10.91 -4.14
CA VAL A 57 -4.86 10.74 -3.04
C VAL A 57 -4.88 9.26 -2.73
N TYR A 58 -3.98 8.83 -1.87
CA TYR A 58 -3.99 7.48 -1.33
C TYR A 58 -5.24 7.32 -0.47
N CYS A 59 -5.92 6.20 -0.60
CA CYS A 59 -7.10 5.84 0.21
C CYS A 59 -7.15 4.32 0.39
N LEU A 60 -7.89 3.87 1.39
CA LEU A 60 -8.10 2.44 1.65
C LEU A 60 -9.09 1.84 0.64
N PRO A 61 -8.71 0.77 -0.10
CA PRO A 61 -9.61 0.16 -1.08
C PRO A 61 -10.74 -0.62 -0.39
N TRP A 62 -11.66 -1.11 -1.22
CA TRP A 62 -12.79 -1.94 -0.78
C TRP A 62 -12.35 -3.11 0.11
N ARG A 63 -13.06 -3.33 1.23
CA ARG A 63 -12.80 -4.39 2.24
C ARG A 63 -11.43 -4.34 2.91
N ALA A 64 -10.61 -3.32 2.64
CA ALA A 64 -9.36 -3.09 3.35
C ALA A 64 -9.64 -2.84 4.84
N PRO A 65 -8.72 -3.24 5.74
CA PRO A 65 -8.82 -2.92 7.15
C PRO A 65 -8.77 -1.40 7.34
N CYS A 66 -9.67 -0.87 8.16
CA CYS A 66 -9.80 0.55 8.44
C CYS A 66 -9.88 0.84 9.93
N THR A 67 -9.84 2.11 10.30
CA THR A 67 -9.96 2.58 11.69
C THR A 67 -11.14 3.56 11.81
N LEU A 68 -11.74 3.63 13.01
CA LEU A 68 -12.74 4.63 13.38
C LEU A 68 -12.14 5.78 14.22
N ASP A 69 -10.82 5.81 14.39
CA ASP A 69 -10.15 6.88 15.14
C ASP A 69 -10.08 8.17 14.31
N ASP A 70 -11.00 9.10 14.60
CA ASP A 70 -11.08 10.41 13.95
C ASP A 70 -9.82 11.25 14.09
N ALA A 71 -9.10 11.14 15.22
CA ALA A 71 -7.86 11.90 15.42
C ALA A 71 -6.77 11.40 14.46
N LEU A 72 -6.69 10.08 14.28
CA LEU A 72 -5.74 9.46 13.36
C LEU A 72 -6.09 9.76 11.90
N ILE A 73 -7.37 9.71 11.53
CA ILE A 73 -7.85 10.00 10.17
C ILE A 73 -7.58 11.46 9.79
N ARG A 74 -7.79 12.41 10.71
CA ARG A 74 -7.48 13.83 10.45
C ARG A 74 -5.99 14.06 10.20
N LYS A 75 -5.12 13.32 10.89
CA LYS A 75 -3.67 13.39 10.71
C LYS A 75 -3.22 12.69 9.42
N TYR A 76 -3.86 11.57 9.08
CA TYR A 76 -3.52 10.70 7.96
C TYR A 76 -4.75 10.48 7.07
N PRO A 77 -5.04 11.41 6.14
CA PRO A 77 -6.26 11.35 5.32
C PRO A 77 -6.31 10.13 4.39
N PHE A 78 -5.18 9.46 4.16
CA PHE A 78 -5.12 8.22 3.38
C PHE A 78 -5.74 7.00 4.09
N LEU A 79 -6.04 7.11 5.38
CA LEU A 79 -6.80 6.11 6.12
C LEU A 79 -8.30 6.17 5.84
N ASN A 80 -8.76 7.13 5.03
CA ASN A 80 -10.14 7.15 4.56
C ASN A 80 -10.39 6.06 3.52
N CYS A 81 -11.58 5.48 3.56
CA CYS A 81 -12.05 4.57 2.53
C CYS A 81 -12.24 5.29 1.18
N CYS A 82 -11.82 4.65 0.09
CA CYS A 82 -12.03 5.17 -1.27
C CYS A 82 -13.53 5.27 -1.62
N ASN A 83 -13.86 6.06 -2.64
CA ASN A 83 -15.22 6.23 -3.18
C ASN A 83 -16.27 6.68 -2.14
N SER A 84 -15.86 7.50 -1.18
CA SER A 84 -16.71 7.93 -0.05
C SER A 84 -17.27 6.75 0.78
N GLY A 85 -16.60 5.60 0.76
CA GLY A 85 -16.98 4.43 1.55
C GLY A 85 -16.96 4.70 3.06
N ALA A 86 -17.64 3.87 3.83
CA ALA A 86 -17.65 3.95 5.28
C ALA A 86 -16.81 2.82 5.88
N CYS A 87 -16.09 3.12 6.95
CA CYS A 87 -15.46 2.10 7.78
C CYS A 87 -16.53 1.48 8.67
N LYS A 88 -16.80 0.17 8.53
CA LYS A 88 -17.74 -0.55 9.39
C LYS A 88 -17.04 -1.65 10.15
N CYS A 89 -17.33 -1.74 11.44
CA CYS A 89 -16.84 -2.78 12.33
C CYS A 89 -17.95 -3.77 12.64
N ASN A 90 -17.59 -4.94 13.16
CA ASN A 90 -18.58 -5.83 13.73
C ASN A 90 -19.16 -5.27 15.03
N LEU A 91 -20.12 -5.98 15.62
CA LEU A 91 -20.81 -5.61 16.86
C LEU A 91 -19.88 -5.43 18.07
N PHE A 92 -18.69 -6.02 18.03
CA PHE A 92 -17.69 -5.90 19.09
C PHE A 92 -16.71 -4.73 18.87
N GLY A 93 -16.89 -3.94 17.80
CA GLY A 93 -16.02 -2.82 17.47
C GLY A 93 -14.65 -3.24 16.94
N ASN A 94 -14.49 -4.49 16.47
CA ASN A 94 -13.25 -4.98 15.87
C ASN A 94 -13.47 -5.44 14.41
N ASN A 95 -12.39 -5.84 13.74
CA ASN A 95 -12.40 -6.28 12.34
C ASN A 95 -13.04 -5.26 11.37
N CYS A 96 -12.71 -3.98 11.56
CA CYS A 96 -13.27 -2.89 10.77
C CYS A 96 -12.81 -2.93 9.31
N ARG A 97 -13.73 -2.79 8.37
CA ARG A 97 -13.45 -2.82 6.92
C ARG A 97 -14.18 -1.73 6.16
N CYS A 98 -13.58 -1.29 5.06
CA CYS A 98 -14.22 -0.36 4.14
C CYS A 98 -15.37 -1.01 3.38
N GLU A 99 -16.55 -0.40 3.44
CA GLU A 99 -17.78 -0.81 2.74
C GLU A 99 -18.35 0.34 1.89
N ALA A 100 -19.20 -0.03 0.93
CA ALA A 100 -19.92 0.94 0.09
C ALA A 100 -20.92 1.64 0.99
N THR A 101 -20.89 2.95 0.90
CA THR A 101 -22.07 3.74 1.15
C THR A 101 -22.83 3.80 -0.16
N LEU A 102 -23.99 3.13 -0.22
CA LEU A 102 -24.98 3.49 -1.23
C LEU A 102 -25.47 4.89 -0.87
N ARG A 103 -24.79 5.92 -1.38
CA ARG A 103 -25.39 7.24 -1.42
C ARG A 103 -26.57 7.13 -2.39
N SER A 104 -27.77 7.08 -1.84
CA SER A 104 -28.99 7.35 -2.59
C SER A 104 -28.76 8.62 -3.41
N ILE A 105 -28.67 8.49 -4.72
CA ILE A 105 -28.65 9.61 -5.65
C ILE A 105 -30.06 10.21 -5.59
N MET A 106 -30.29 11.11 -4.64
CA MET A 106 -31.37 12.09 -4.72
C MET A 106 -30.72 13.39 -5.19
N SER A 107 -30.62 13.57 -6.50
CA SER A 107 -30.51 14.85 -7.22
C SER A 107 -30.70 14.59 -8.71
#